data_AF-A0A7C0WQ72-F1
#
_entry.id   AF-A0A7C0WQ72-F1
#
_cell.length_a   1.000
_cell.length_b   1.000
_cell.length_c   1.000
_cell.angle_alpha   90.00
_cell.angle_beta   90.00
_cell.angle_gamma   90.00
#
_symmetry.space_group_name_H-M   'P 1'
#
loop_
_entity.id
_entity.type
_entity.pdbx_description
1 polymer ?
#
loop_
_entity_poly.entity_id
_entity_poly.type
_entity_poly.pdbx_seq_one_letter_code
_entity_poly.pdbx_strand_id
1 'polypeptide(L)'
;MDTLSTKLEDTTFPLSRRGYETGAVDRFMDNLKEVVIDLEARLMLAMSKSGSLESQMRAVGDAGHVAEAAFVAAADAKRRLIAQAERKAADIIAEANAEAARLLGEPERAVDKARQEADEILSDAVKRIEASDTKAARILERAELTARTILTDARSAARELTSSAQEDTTQGIAHATREYERIQVLLSTLKRAVADSLVTLEASHPAGVAAGLAVDLNTAELGNGAVTEVR
;
A
#
# COMPACT_ATOMS: atom_id res chain seq x y z
N MET A 1 40.56 -100.22 -25.45
CA MET A 1 39.31 -100.55 -26.16
C MET A 1 39.72 -101.46 -27.30
N ASP A 2 39.32 -102.71 -27.26
CA ASP A 2 39.58 -103.63 -28.37
C ASP A 2 38.72 -103.18 -29.55
N THR A 3 39.35 -102.84 -30.66
CA THR A 3 38.64 -102.52 -31.90
C THR A 3 38.10 -103.81 -32.52
N LEU A 4 37.03 -103.72 -33.32
CA LEU A 4 36.55 -104.89 -34.06
C LEU A 4 37.65 -105.42 -34.99
N SER A 5 38.46 -104.51 -35.55
CA SER A 5 39.63 -104.84 -36.37
C SER A 5 40.66 -105.74 -35.66
N THR A 6 40.98 -105.46 -34.39
CA THR A 6 41.94 -106.29 -33.60
C THR A 6 41.36 -107.65 -33.24
N LYS A 7 40.04 -107.74 -33.01
CA LYS A 7 39.37 -109.04 -32.79
C LYS A 7 39.31 -109.90 -34.06
N LEU A 8 39.27 -109.28 -35.23
CA LEU A 8 39.33 -109.99 -36.51
C LEU A 8 40.73 -110.57 -36.79
N GLU A 9 41.81 -109.93 -36.33
CA GLU A 9 43.19 -110.45 -36.48
C GLU A 9 43.44 -111.71 -35.65
N ASP A 10 42.89 -111.79 -34.44
CA ASP A 10 43.09 -112.92 -33.52
C ASP A 10 42.14 -114.10 -33.80
N THR A 11 41.29 -113.99 -34.83
CA THR A 11 40.31 -115.04 -35.15
C THR A 11 40.97 -116.18 -35.92
N THR A 12 41.01 -117.37 -35.31
CA THR A 12 41.50 -118.60 -35.95
C THR A 12 40.35 -119.56 -36.29
N PHE A 13 40.41 -120.16 -37.47
CA PHE A 13 39.39 -121.10 -37.95
C PHE A 13 39.91 -122.54 -37.98
N PRO A 14 39.12 -123.55 -37.58
CA PRO A 14 39.54 -124.95 -37.64
C PRO A 14 39.60 -125.48 -39.09
N LEU A 15 40.64 -126.26 -39.41
CA LEU A 15 40.84 -126.84 -40.76
C LEU A 15 40.01 -128.12 -40.95
N SER A 16 39.38 -128.27 -42.12
CA SER A 16 38.56 -129.44 -42.48
C SER A 16 38.98 -130.05 -43.83
N ARG A 17 38.76 -131.36 -44.01
CA ARG A 17 39.18 -132.16 -45.18
C ARG A 17 38.62 -131.68 -46.54
N ARG A 18 37.55 -130.87 -46.53
CA ARG A 18 36.96 -130.16 -47.69
C ARG A 18 36.59 -128.72 -47.29
N GLY A 19 37.57 -127.96 -46.82
CA GLY A 19 37.38 -126.57 -46.38
C GLY A 19 37.46 -125.53 -47.49
N TYR A 20 37.20 -124.27 -47.12
CA TYR A 20 37.50 -123.11 -47.95
C TYR A 20 39.01 -122.99 -48.15
N GLU A 21 39.41 -122.44 -49.31
CA GLU A 21 40.81 -122.17 -49.61
C GLU A 21 41.35 -121.11 -48.64
N THR A 22 42.35 -121.47 -47.84
CA THR A 22 42.90 -120.62 -46.77
C THR A 22 43.37 -119.28 -47.32
N GLY A 23 44.14 -119.27 -48.41
CA GLY A 23 44.62 -118.02 -49.03
C GLY A 23 43.52 -117.14 -49.65
N ALA A 24 42.33 -117.66 -49.91
CA ALA A 24 41.17 -116.86 -50.33
C ALA A 24 40.43 -116.26 -49.12
N VAL A 25 40.34 -117.03 -48.01
CA VAL A 25 39.77 -116.56 -46.74
C VAL A 25 40.66 -115.49 -46.11
N ASP A 26 41.97 -115.67 -46.10
CA ASP A 26 42.92 -114.69 -45.55
C ASP A 26 42.80 -113.34 -46.27
N ARG A 27 42.80 -113.34 -47.61
CA ARG A 27 42.58 -112.13 -48.42
C ARG A 27 41.23 -111.47 -48.17
N PHE A 28 40.18 -112.26 -47.91
CA PHE A 28 38.87 -111.73 -47.57
C PHE A 28 38.86 -111.09 -46.19
N MET A 29 39.50 -111.72 -45.20
CA MET A 29 39.64 -111.20 -43.84
C MET A 29 40.47 -109.92 -43.82
N ASP A 30 41.52 -109.83 -44.63
CA ASP A 30 42.32 -108.61 -44.82
C ASP A 30 41.45 -107.46 -45.38
N ASN A 31 40.68 -107.72 -46.44
CA ASN A 31 39.75 -106.73 -47.00
C ASN A 31 38.66 -106.32 -46.00
N LEU A 32 38.11 -107.28 -45.25
CA LEU A 32 37.10 -107.02 -44.23
C LEU A 32 37.67 -106.16 -43.10
N LYS A 33 38.93 -106.41 -42.72
CA LYS A 33 39.65 -105.62 -41.73
C LYS A 33 39.82 -104.17 -42.20
N GLU A 34 40.23 -103.94 -43.45
CA GLU A 34 40.33 -102.59 -44.01
C GLU A 34 38.99 -101.85 -43.99
N VAL A 35 37.90 -102.53 -44.35
CA VAL A 35 36.54 -101.96 -44.32
C VAL A 35 36.09 -101.65 -42.89
N VAL A 36 36.40 -102.52 -41.93
CA VAL A 36 36.09 -102.28 -40.50
C VAL A 36 36.87 -101.10 -39.97
N ILE A 37 38.16 -100.96 -40.30
CA ILE A 37 38.98 -99.80 -39.91
C ILE A 37 38.40 -98.50 -40.47
N ASP A 38 38.02 -98.48 -41.76
CA ASP A 38 37.42 -97.30 -42.38
C ASP A 38 36.05 -96.96 -41.76
N LEU A 39 35.21 -97.95 -41.47
CA LEU A 39 33.93 -97.75 -40.79
C LEU A 39 34.11 -97.23 -39.35
N GLU A 40 35.05 -97.78 -38.59
CA GLU A 40 35.37 -97.31 -37.23
C GLU A 40 35.91 -95.87 -37.25
N ALA A 41 36.79 -95.54 -38.21
CA ALA A 41 37.30 -94.19 -38.38
C ALA A 41 36.18 -93.21 -38.74
N ARG A 42 35.27 -93.58 -39.65
CA ARG A 42 34.09 -92.79 -40.00
C ARG A 42 33.13 -92.62 -38.83
N LEU A 43 32.93 -93.66 -38.02
CA LEU A 43 32.09 -93.60 -36.82
C LEU A 43 32.68 -92.63 -35.79
N MET A 44 33.98 -92.71 -35.50
CA MET A 44 34.64 -91.77 -34.58
C MET A 44 34.56 -90.33 -35.09
N LEU A 45 34.72 -90.12 -36.40
CA LEU A 45 34.61 -88.80 -37.00
C LEU A 45 33.18 -88.26 -36.94
N ALA A 46 32.17 -89.10 -37.16
CA ALA A 46 30.77 -88.72 -37.00
C ALA A 46 30.41 -88.39 -35.53
N MET A 47 30.87 -89.20 -34.58
CA MET A 47 30.64 -88.96 -33.15
C MET A 47 31.30 -87.67 -32.66
N SER A 48 32.55 -87.39 -33.08
CA SER A 48 33.23 -86.14 -32.72
C SER A 48 32.54 -84.92 -33.33
N LYS A 49 32.09 -85.01 -34.59
CA LYS A 49 31.33 -83.96 -35.25
C LYS A 49 29.97 -83.72 -34.57
N SER A 50 29.26 -84.78 -34.18
CA SER A 50 28.00 -84.67 -33.44
C SER A 50 28.21 -83.98 -32.08
N GLY A 51 29.22 -84.40 -31.32
CA GLY A 51 29.52 -83.78 -30.02
C GLY A 51 29.93 -82.30 -30.14
N SER A 52 30.67 -81.96 -31.19
CA SER A 52 31.02 -80.56 -31.50
C SER A 52 29.79 -79.72 -31.84
N LEU A 53 28.91 -80.23 -32.71
CA LEU A 53 27.66 -79.54 -33.09
C LEU A 53 26.72 -79.37 -31.89
N GLU A 54 26.56 -80.38 -31.04
CA GLU A 54 25.74 -80.27 -29.82
C GLU A 54 26.29 -79.22 -28.85
N SER A 55 27.61 -79.19 -28.67
CA SER A 55 28.27 -78.19 -27.82
C SER A 55 28.09 -76.77 -28.38
N GLN A 56 28.21 -76.62 -29.70
CA GLN A 56 28.00 -75.35 -30.38
C GLN A 56 26.54 -74.89 -30.29
N MET A 57 25.57 -75.79 -30.45
CA MET A 57 24.15 -75.47 -30.30
C MET A 57 23.80 -75.03 -28.88
N ARG A 58 24.36 -75.67 -27.84
CA ARG A 58 24.18 -75.23 -26.45
C ARG A 58 24.77 -73.85 -26.21
N ALA A 59 25.99 -73.61 -26.67
CA ALA A 59 26.65 -72.30 -26.51
C ALA A 59 25.86 -71.16 -27.20
N VAL A 60 25.29 -71.42 -28.39
CA VAL A 60 24.43 -70.45 -29.09
C VAL A 60 23.11 -70.22 -28.34
N GLY A 61 22.49 -71.28 -27.81
CA GLY A 61 21.28 -71.17 -27.00
C GLY A 61 21.49 -70.35 -25.73
N ASP A 62 22.56 -70.64 -24.99
CA ASP A 62 22.91 -69.91 -23.76
C ASP A 62 23.21 -68.43 -24.06
N ALA A 63 23.96 -68.14 -25.13
CA ALA A 63 24.22 -66.76 -25.55
C ALA A 63 22.93 -66.02 -25.93
N GLY A 64 21.99 -66.70 -26.60
CA GLY A 64 20.67 -66.15 -26.93
C GLY A 64 19.86 -65.78 -25.69
N HIS A 65 19.80 -66.68 -24.69
CA HIS A 65 19.11 -66.42 -23.44
C HIS A 65 19.73 -65.29 -22.61
N VAL A 66 21.06 -65.20 -22.58
CA VAL A 66 21.76 -64.09 -21.90
C VAL A 66 21.47 -62.76 -22.59
N ALA A 67 21.47 -62.73 -23.92
CA ALA A 67 21.15 -61.51 -24.67
C ALA A 67 19.69 -61.08 -24.43
N GLU A 68 18.74 -62.02 -24.47
CA GLU A 68 17.32 -61.74 -24.20
C GLU A 68 17.12 -61.19 -22.77
N ALA A 69 17.73 -61.82 -21.76
CA ALA A 69 17.68 -61.36 -20.38
C ALA A 69 18.27 -59.95 -20.22
N ALA A 70 19.39 -59.65 -20.91
CA ALA A 70 20.00 -58.33 -20.90
C ALA A 70 19.08 -57.27 -21.54
N PHE A 71 18.40 -57.59 -22.64
CA PHE A 71 17.44 -56.67 -23.27
C PHE A 71 16.23 -56.40 -22.37
N VAL A 72 15.69 -57.42 -21.71
CA VAL A 72 14.57 -57.25 -20.77
C VAL A 72 15.01 -56.38 -19.58
N ALA A 73 16.17 -56.65 -19.00
CA ALA A 73 16.71 -55.85 -17.91
C ALA A 73 16.96 -54.38 -18.33
N ALA A 74 17.48 -54.15 -19.52
CA ALA A 74 17.68 -52.82 -20.07
C ALA A 74 16.36 -52.08 -20.33
N ALA A 75 15.34 -52.78 -20.83
CA ALA A 75 14.02 -52.21 -21.05
C ALA A 75 13.35 -51.80 -19.72
N ASP A 76 13.46 -52.63 -18.68
CA ASP A 76 12.95 -52.33 -17.35
C ASP A 76 13.71 -51.18 -16.68
N ALA A 77 15.04 -51.15 -16.81
CA ALA A 77 15.85 -50.03 -16.33
C ALA A 77 15.44 -48.71 -17.02
N LYS A 78 15.23 -48.74 -18.34
CA LYS A 78 14.75 -47.58 -19.11
C LYS A 78 13.37 -47.13 -18.62
N ARG A 79 12.43 -48.05 -18.43
CA ARG A 79 11.09 -47.73 -17.88
C ARG A 79 11.16 -47.08 -16.51
N ARG A 80 12.01 -47.60 -15.62
CA ARG A 80 12.23 -47.02 -14.28
C ARG A 80 12.81 -45.62 -14.36
N LEU A 81 13.78 -45.38 -15.25
CA LEU A 81 14.37 -44.07 -15.46
C LEU A 81 13.34 -43.06 -15.98
N ILE A 82 12.51 -43.46 -16.94
CA ILE A 82 11.42 -42.60 -17.45
C ILE A 82 10.44 -42.27 -16.32
N ALA A 83 9.96 -43.27 -15.57
CA ALA A 83 9.04 -43.04 -14.46
C ALA A 83 9.64 -42.20 -13.32
N GLN A 84 10.96 -42.24 -13.13
CA GLN A 84 11.65 -41.38 -12.17
C GLN A 84 11.79 -39.95 -12.70
N ALA A 85 12.09 -39.79 -13.99
CA ALA A 85 12.18 -38.49 -14.64
C ALA A 85 10.82 -37.78 -14.66
N GLU A 86 9.74 -38.51 -14.98
CA GLU A 86 8.37 -37.99 -14.96
C GLU A 86 7.96 -37.52 -13.56
N ARG A 87 8.26 -38.31 -12.52
CA ARG A 87 8.00 -37.90 -11.13
C ARG A 87 8.77 -36.65 -10.75
N LYS A 88 10.08 -36.61 -11.03
CA LYS A 88 10.89 -35.40 -10.76
C LYS A 88 10.38 -34.18 -11.53
N ALA A 89 9.96 -34.34 -12.78
CA ALA A 89 9.39 -33.25 -13.55
C ALA A 89 8.07 -32.76 -12.94
N ALA A 90 7.20 -33.67 -12.50
CA ALA A 90 5.96 -33.32 -11.81
C ALA A 90 6.24 -32.57 -10.49
N ASP A 91 7.22 -33.01 -9.72
CA ASP A 91 7.61 -32.35 -8.46
C ASP A 91 8.14 -30.93 -8.72
N ILE A 92 9.01 -30.75 -9.73
CA ILE A 92 9.53 -29.43 -10.12
C ILE A 92 8.40 -28.50 -10.58
N ILE A 93 7.44 -29.01 -11.36
CA ILE A 93 6.29 -28.21 -11.81
C ILE A 93 5.40 -27.83 -10.61
N ALA A 94 5.16 -28.75 -9.68
CA ALA A 94 4.37 -28.49 -8.49
C ALA A 94 5.03 -27.43 -7.59
N GLU A 95 6.35 -27.53 -7.37
CA GLU A 95 7.12 -26.55 -6.60
C GLU A 95 7.13 -25.18 -7.28
N ALA A 96 7.35 -25.13 -8.60
CA ALA A 96 7.31 -23.89 -9.36
C ALA A 96 5.93 -23.22 -9.31
N ASN A 97 4.84 -23.99 -9.40
CA ASN A 97 3.48 -23.47 -9.29
C ASN A 97 3.18 -22.95 -7.86
N ALA A 98 3.64 -23.67 -6.84
CA ALA A 98 3.48 -23.23 -5.45
C ALA A 98 4.23 -21.92 -5.19
N GLU A 99 5.47 -21.80 -5.68
CA GLU A 99 6.26 -20.58 -5.55
C GLU A 99 5.68 -19.43 -6.38
N ALA A 100 5.19 -19.70 -7.60
CA ALA A 100 4.49 -18.71 -8.41
C ALA A 100 3.22 -18.19 -7.70
N ALA A 101 2.43 -19.08 -7.10
CA ALA A 101 1.26 -18.69 -6.32
C ALA A 101 1.64 -17.86 -5.08
N ARG A 102 2.77 -18.17 -4.42
CA ARG A 102 3.30 -17.39 -3.30
C ARG A 102 3.75 -16.00 -3.75
N LEU A 103 4.55 -15.93 -4.82
CA LEU A 103 5.09 -14.69 -5.38
C LEU A 103 4.00 -13.76 -5.92
N LEU A 104 2.86 -14.29 -6.37
CA LEU A 104 1.72 -13.48 -6.81
C LEU A 104 0.78 -13.13 -5.64
N GLY A 105 0.52 -14.06 -4.72
CA GLY A 105 -0.44 -13.86 -3.64
C GLY A 105 0.06 -12.93 -2.52
N GLU A 106 1.37 -12.92 -2.23
CA GLU A 106 1.95 -12.00 -1.24
C GLU A 106 1.82 -10.51 -1.64
N PRO A 107 2.21 -10.08 -2.86
CA PRO A 107 2.05 -8.69 -3.26
C PRO A 107 0.60 -8.27 -3.42
N GLU A 108 -0.31 -9.14 -3.89
CA GLU A 108 -1.74 -8.83 -3.93
C GLU A 108 -2.29 -8.51 -2.53
N ARG A 109 -1.98 -9.35 -1.54
CA ARG A 109 -2.37 -9.09 -0.14
C ARG A 109 -1.72 -7.82 0.41
N ALA A 110 -0.47 -7.55 0.05
CA ALA A 110 0.21 -6.33 0.47
C ALA A 110 -0.45 -5.08 -0.14
N VAL A 111 -0.85 -5.14 -1.42
CA VAL A 111 -1.58 -4.06 -2.10
C VAL A 111 -2.97 -3.86 -1.47
N ASP A 112 -3.70 -4.93 -1.20
CA ASP A 112 -5.02 -4.83 -0.56
C ASP A 112 -4.92 -4.25 0.85
N LYS A 113 -3.92 -4.66 1.62
CA LYS A 113 -3.64 -4.08 2.94
C LYS A 113 -3.27 -2.60 2.84
N ALA A 114 -2.40 -2.23 1.91
CA ALA A 114 -2.01 -0.84 1.70
C ALA A 114 -3.20 0.03 1.27
N ARG A 115 -4.12 -0.51 0.45
CA ARG A 115 -5.38 0.15 0.09
C ARG A 115 -6.27 0.38 1.30
N GLN A 116 -6.47 -0.65 2.13
CA GLN A 116 -7.25 -0.53 3.36
C GLN A 116 -6.66 0.51 4.31
N GLU A 117 -5.35 0.49 4.53
CA GLU A 117 -4.66 1.49 5.37
C GLU A 117 -4.80 2.90 4.79
N ALA A 118 -4.72 3.07 3.46
CA ALA A 118 -4.92 4.36 2.82
C ALA A 118 -6.36 4.87 2.95
N ASP A 119 -7.35 3.99 2.81
CA ASP A 119 -8.77 4.32 2.96
C ASP A 119 -9.10 4.72 4.41
N GLU A 120 -8.50 4.05 5.40
CA GLU A 120 -8.62 4.42 6.82
C GLU A 120 -8.04 5.81 7.09
N ILE A 121 -6.83 6.09 6.58
CA ILE A 121 -6.18 7.41 6.71
C ILE A 121 -7.03 8.49 6.06
N LEU A 122 -7.58 8.24 4.86
CA LEU A 122 -8.45 9.17 4.15
C LEU A 122 -9.74 9.42 4.94
N SER A 123 -10.39 8.37 5.45
CA SER A 123 -11.59 8.49 6.26
C SER A 123 -11.35 9.34 7.50
N ASP A 124 -10.23 9.12 8.20
CA ASP A 124 -9.88 9.89 9.39
C ASP A 124 -9.49 11.33 9.06
N ALA A 125 -8.82 11.57 7.94
CA ALA A 125 -8.54 12.92 7.45
C ALA A 125 -9.84 13.69 7.14
N VAL A 126 -10.81 13.06 6.48
CA VAL A 126 -12.12 13.65 6.19
C VAL A 126 -12.86 13.99 7.49
N LYS A 127 -12.95 13.06 8.45
CA LYS A 127 -13.57 13.33 9.76
C LYS A 127 -12.92 14.50 10.49
N ARG A 128 -11.58 14.62 10.40
CA ARG A 128 -10.84 15.74 11.02
C ARG A 128 -11.14 17.07 10.35
N ILE A 129 -11.28 17.10 9.03
CA ILE A 129 -11.68 18.28 8.28
C ILE A 129 -13.11 18.68 8.67
N GLU A 130 -14.06 17.76 8.65
CA GLU A 130 -15.45 18.03 9.06
C GLU A 130 -15.54 18.54 10.52
N ALA A 131 -14.77 17.93 11.44
CA ALA A 131 -14.68 18.37 12.81
C ALA A 131 -14.03 19.77 12.95
N SER A 132 -13.12 20.13 12.04
CA SER A 132 -12.52 21.46 11.98
C SER A 132 -13.50 22.50 11.44
N ASP A 133 -14.21 22.17 10.37
CA ASP A 133 -15.19 23.06 9.74
C ASP A 133 -16.36 23.36 10.67
N THR A 134 -16.86 22.35 11.39
CA THR A 134 -17.90 22.54 12.41
C THR A 134 -17.41 23.42 13.57
N LYS A 135 -16.15 23.30 14.00
CA LYS A 135 -15.57 24.21 15.00
C LYS A 135 -15.43 25.63 14.47
N ALA A 136 -14.97 25.79 13.24
CA ALA A 136 -14.83 27.10 12.59
C ALA A 136 -16.19 27.80 12.47
N ALA A 137 -17.23 27.08 12.04
CA ALA A 137 -18.58 27.60 11.97
C ALA A 137 -19.10 28.10 13.33
N ARG A 138 -18.88 27.34 14.41
CA ARG A 138 -19.25 27.75 15.78
C ARG A 138 -18.49 28.99 16.26
N ILE A 139 -17.20 29.12 15.90
CA ILE A 139 -16.41 30.30 16.24
C ILE A 139 -16.95 31.53 15.53
N LEU A 140 -17.27 31.41 14.23
CA LEU A 140 -17.87 32.49 13.45
C LEU A 140 -19.23 32.92 14.02
N GLU A 141 -20.11 31.97 14.31
CA GLU A 141 -21.42 32.26 14.92
C GLU A 141 -21.26 32.98 16.27
N ARG A 142 -20.36 32.50 17.13
CA ARG A 142 -20.06 33.15 18.42
C ARG A 142 -19.48 34.55 18.23
N ALA A 143 -18.59 34.73 17.26
CA ALA A 143 -18.01 36.02 16.94
C ALA A 143 -19.07 37.01 16.44
N GLU A 144 -20.00 36.57 15.59
CA GLU A 144 -21.13 37.39 15.12
C GLU A 144 -22.06 37.80 16.26
N LEU A 145 -22.44 36.86 17.14
CA LEU A 145 -23.26 37.17 18.31
C LEU A 145 -22.57 38.17 19.25
N THR A 146 -21.26 37.97 19.48
CA THR A 146 -20.46 38.88 20.31
C THR A 146 -20.37 40.27 19.67
N ALA A 147 -20.13 40.36 18.36
CA ALA A 147 -20.08 41.61 17.63
C ALA A 147 -21.43 42.35 17.67
N ARG A 148 -22.54 41.65 17.49
CA ARG A 148 -23.90 42.24 17.61
C ARG A 148 -24.16 42.78 19.01
N THR A 149 -23.72 42.07 20.04
CA THR A 149 -23.87 42.49 21.44
C THR A 149 -23.05 43.76 21.68
N ILE A 150 -21.77 43.77 21.32
CA ILE A 150 -20.89 44.95 21.44
C ILE A 150 -21.46 46.16 20.69
N LEU A 151 -21.97 45.97 19.47
CA LEU A 151 -22.59 47.06 18.70
C LEU A 151 -23.86 47.61 19.37
N THR A 152 -24.64 46.74 20.01
CA THR A 152 -25.87 47.15 20.72
C THR A 152 -25.51 47.90 22.00
N ASP A 153 -24.56 47.40 22.78
CA ASP A 153 -24.06 48.04 24.00
C ASP A 153 -23.44 49.41 23.69
N ALA A 154 -22.60 49.48 22.65
CA ALA A 154 -21.99 50.73 22.21
C ALA A 154 -23.04 51.76 21.76
N ARG A 155 -24.12 51.31 21.09
CA ARG A 155 -25.24 52.20 20.72
C ARG A 155 -26.04 52.66 21.93
N SER A 156 -26.26 51.80 22.93
CA SER A 156 -26.93 52.19 24.17
C SER A 156 -26.10 53.22 24.92
N ALA A 157 -24.82 52.94 25.14
CA ALA A 157 -23.89 53.85 25.82
C ALA A 157 -23.77 55.19 25.08
N ALA A 158 -23.70 55.19 23.75
CA ALA A 158 -23.68 56.43 22.97
C ALA A 158 -24.96 57.26 23.13
N ARG A 159 -26.14 56.62 23.19
CA ARG A 159 -27.42 57.29 23.43
C ARG A 159 -27.49 57.87 24.84
N GLU A 160 -27.08 57.11 25.84
CA GLU A 160 -27.03 57.56 27.24
C GLU A 160 -26.10 58.76 27.39
N LEU A 161 -24.89 58.71 26.82
CA LEU A 161 -23.95 59.84 26.81
C LEU A 161 -24.53 61.07 26.09
N THR A 162 -25.22 60.87 24.97
CA THR A 162 -25.87 61.97 24.24
C THR A 162 -27.00 62.59 25.06
N SER A 163 -27.84 61.77 25.72
CA SER A 163 -28.92 62.23 26.60
C SER A 163 -28.36 62.99 27.80
N SER A 164 -27.36 62.43 28.47
CA SER A 164 -26.68 63.10 29.60
C SER A 164 -26.07 64.43 29.18
N ALA A 165 -25.39 64.49 28.03
CA ALA A 165 -24.83 65.75 27.52
C ALA A 165 -25.92 66.77 27.16
N GLN A 166 -27.06 66.33 26.63
CA GLN A 166 -28.22 67.21 26.38
C GLN A 166 -28.84 67.73 27.68
N GLU A 167 -28.96 66.88 28.70
CA GLU A 167 -29.43 67.30 30.03
C GLU A 167 -28.46 68.29 30.67
N ASP A 168 -27.16 68.02 30.67
CA ASP A 168 -26.13 68.91 31.21
C ASP A 168 -26.10 70.26 30.47
N THR A 169 -26.22 70.26 29.14
CA THR A 169 -26.26 71.50 28.35
C THR A 169 -27.54 72.30 28.59
N THR A 170 -28.70 71.65 28.69
CA THR A 170 -29.97 72.35 28.99
C THR A 170 -29.99 72.92 30.41
N GLN A 171 -29.47 72.18 31.40
CA GLN A 171 -29.28 72.68 32.76
C GLN A 171 -28.28 73.85 32.79
N GLY A 172 -27.17 73.74 32.07
CA GLY A 172 -26.18 74.80 31.93
C GLY A 172 -26.75 76.08 31.32
N ILE A 173 -27.53 75.96 30.24
CA ILE A 173 -28.25 77.08 29.62
C ILE A 173 -29.24 77.68 30.61
N ALA A 174 -30.08 76.87 31.25
CA ALA A 174 -31.07 77.36 32.22
C ALA A 174 -30.42 78.10 33.39
N HIS A 175 -29.28 77.60 33.90
CA HIS A 175 -28.50 78.27 34.93
C HIS A 175 -27.95 79.61 34.42
N ALA A 176 -27.34 79.63 33.24
CA ALA A 176 -26.83 80.86 32.62
C ALA A 176 -27.93 81.91 32.38
N THR A 177 -29.13 81.48 31.97
CA THR A 177 -30.29 82.37 31.79
C THR A 177 -30.73 82.99 33.11
N ARG A 178 -30.82 82.20 34.20
CA ARG A 178 -31.16 82.74 35.53
C ARG A 178 -30.13 83.73 36.04
N GLU A 179 -28.84 83.45 35.85
CA GLU A 179 -27.78 84.39 36.21
C GLU A 179 -27.86 85.67 35.36
N TYR A 180 -28.14 85.55 34.06
CA TYR A 180 -28.37 86.71 33.20
C TYR A 180 -29.55 87.57 33.67
N GLU A 181 -30.69 86.96 33.98
CA GLU A 181 -31.87 87.65 34.53
C GLU A 181 -31.55 88.34 35.87
N ARG A 182 -30.80 87.68 36.75
CA ARG A 182 -30.35 88.25 38.02
C ARG A 182 -29.47 89.48 37.80
N ILE A 183 -28.52 89.40 36.86
CA ILE A 183 -27.65 90.54 36.48
C ILE A 183 -28.50 91.68 35.92
N GLN A 184 -29.49 91.40 35.07
CA GLN A 184 -30.39 92.43 34.52
C GLN A 184 -31.20 93.12 35.62
N VAL A 185 -31.72 92.37 36.60
CA VAL A 185 -32.42 92.96 37.76
C VAL A 185 -31.47 93.85 38.55
N LEU A 186 -30.26 93.38 38.87
CA LEU A 186 -29.25 94.18 39.57
C LEU A 186 -28.90 95.46 38.80
N LEU A 187 -28.70 95.36 37.49
CA LEU A 187 -28.43 96.51 36.63
C LEU A 187 -29.59 97.52 36.66
N SER A 188 -30.84 97.05 36.61
CA SER A 188 -32.02 97.92 36.68
C SER A 188 -32.14 98.62 38.04
N THR A 189 -31.85 97.91 39.14
CA THR A 189 -31.84 98.50 40.49
C THR A 189 -30.72 99.51 40.65
N LEU A 190 -29.54 99.25 40.07
CA LEU A 190 -28.42 100.18 40.06
C LEU A 190 -28.76 101.43 39.23
N LYS A 191 -29.30 101.27 38.02
CA LYS A 191 -29.77 102.38 37.17
C LYS A 191 -30.78 103.25 37.93
N ARG A 192 -31.71 102.65 38.66
CA ARG A 192 -32.70 103.38 39.48
C ARG A 192 -32.05 104.10 40.67
N ALA A 193 -31.14 103.45 41.40
CA ALA A 193 -30.42 104.07 42.50
C ALA A 193 -29.56 105.25 42.03
N VAL A 194 -28.93 105.14 40.85
CA VAL A 194 -28.18 106.22 40.21
C VAL A 194 -29.12 107.36 39.81
N ALA A 195 -30.26 107.07 39.18
CA ALA A 195 -31.26 108.08 38.84
C ALA A 195 -31.80 108.80 40.10
N ASP A 196 -32.15 108.07 41.16
CA ASP A 196 -32.60 108.66 42.42
C ASP A 196 -31.49 109.53 43.05
N SER A 197 -30.23 109.09 42.99
CA SER A 197 -29.09 109.88 43.47
C SER A 197 -28.87 111.17 42.66
N LEU A 198 -29.06 111.14 41.34
CA LEU A 198 -29.00 112.32 40.47
C LEU A 198 -30.12 113.32 40.80
N VAL A 199 -31.34 112.84 41.06
CA VAL A 199 -32.46 113.69 41.49
C VAL A 199 -32.17 114.33 42.85
N THR A 200 -31.58 113.60 43.80
CA THR A 200 -31.16 114.19 45.09
C THR A 200 -30.00 115.18 44.96
N LEU A 201 -29.11 114.99 43.97
CA LEU A 201 -28.03 115.93 43.67
C LEU A 201 -28.57 117.22 43.04
N GLU A 202 -29.53 117.12 42.10
CA GLU A 202 -30.21 118.28 41.50
C GLU A 202 -31.06 119.05 42.52
N ALA A 203 -31.67 118.36 43.48
CA ALA A 203 -32.44 118.99 44.57
C ALA A 203 -31.54 119.72 45.60
N SER A 204 -30.26 119.36 45.71
CA SER A 204 -29.32 119.95 46.67
C SER A 204 -28.36 120.99 46.06
N HIS A 205 -28.17 121.01 44.75
CA HIS A 205 -27.28 121.96 44.07
C HIS A 205 -27.82 122.37 42.69
N PRO A 206 -28.39 123.58 42.52
CA PRO A 206 -28.72 124.08 41.19
C PRO A 206 -27.45 124.60 40.51
N ALA A 207 -27.11 123.96 39.38
CA ALA A 207 -26.05 124.28 38.41
C ALA A 207 -24.68 123.63 38.64
N GLY A 208 -24.33 122.68 37.77
CA GLY A 208 -22.94 122.38 37.40
C GLY A 208 -22.58 120.90 37.21
N VAL A 209 -23.21 119.97 37.94
CA VAL A 209 -22.70 118.59 38.03
C VAL A 209 -23.53 117.56 37.24
N ALA A 210 -24.80 117.85 36.94
CA ALA A 210 -25.73 116.90 36.29
C ALA A 210 -25.36 116.54 34.83
N ALA A 211 -24.65 117.40 34.10
CA ALA A 211 -24.34 117.18 32.69
C ALA A 211 -23.25 116.11 32.43
N GLY A 212 -22.37 115.83 33.41
CA GLY A 212 -21.27 114.87 33.24
C GLY A 212 -21.71 113.41 33.32
N LEU A 213 -22.66 113.09 34.21
CA LEU A 213 -23.12 111.71 34.46
C LEU A 213 -24.14 111.19 33.44
N ALA A 214 -24.90 112.07 32.79
CA ALA A 214 -25.85 111.66 31.75
C ALA A 214 -25.15 111.15 30.46
N VAL A 215 -23.92 111.61 30.19
CA VAL A 215 -23.14 111.21 29.02
C VAL A 215 -22.57 109.79 29.17
N ASP A 216 -22.18 109.39 30.39
CA ASP A 216 -21.60 108.07 30.66
C ASP A 216 -22.63 106.91 30.68
N LEU A 217 -23.92 107.20 30.90
CA LEU A 217 -24.97 106.19 30.82
C LEU A 217 -25.33 105.82 29.37
N ASN A 218 -25.20 106.76 28.41
CA ASN A 218 -25.49 106.50 26.99
C ASN A 218 -24.36 105.74 26.27
N THR A 219 -23.10 105.89 26.70
CA THR A 219 -21.97 105.12 26.17
C THR A 219 -22.00 103.65 26.61
N ALA A 220 -22.59 103.35 27.77
CA ALA A 220 -22.79 101.98 28.23
C ALA A 220 -23.86 101.20 27.42
N GLU A 221 -24.81 101.87 26.77
CA GLU A 221 -25.83 101.20 25.94
C GLU A 221 -25.31 100.79 24.55
N LEU A 222 -24.31 101.51 24.01
CA LEU A 222 -23.75 101.23 22.68
C LEU A 222 -22.70 100.10 22.67
N GLY A 223 -22.19 99.67 23.83
CA GLY A 223 -21.22 98.56 23.93
C GLY A 223 -21.84 97.15 23.91
N ASN A 224 -23.15 97.01 24.13
CA ASN A 224 -23.84 95.72 24.26
C ASN A 224 -24.36 95.13 22.94
N GLY A 225 -24.13 95.78 21.80
CA GLY A 225 -24.60 95.35 20.48
C GLY A 225 -23.63 94.47 19.67
N ALA A 226 -22.42 94.17 20.16
CA ALA A 226 -21.33 93.63 19.34
C ALA A 226 -20.90 92.19 19.66
N VAL A 227 -21.79 91.32 20.16
CA VAL A 227 -21.49 89.88 20.34
C VAL A 227 -22.55 89.03 19.67
N THR A 228 -22.63 89.12 18.34
CA THR A 228 -23.25 88.10 17.49
C THR A 228 -22.54 88.09 16.14
N GLU A 229 -21.43 87.34 16.06
CA GLU A 229 -21.03 86.55 14.88
C GLU A 229 -19.66 85.89 15.16
N VAL A 230 -19.69 84.64 15.58
CA VAL A 230 -18.61 83.68 15.27
C VAL A 230 -19.31 82.47 14.67
N ARG A 231 -19.15 82.31 13.37
CA ARG A 231 -19.59 81.16 12.60
C ARG A 231 -18.37 80.40 12.13
#